data_AF-A0A2T1EE48-F1
#
_entry.id   AF-A0A2T1EE48-F1
#
_cell.length_a   1.000
_cell.length_b   1.000
_cell.length_c   1.000
_cell.angle_alpha   90.00
_cell.angle_beta   90.00
_cell.angle_gamma   90.00
#
_symmetry.space_group_name_H-M   'P 1'
#
loop_
_entity.id
_entity.type
_entity.pdbx_description
1 polymer ?
#
loop_
_entity_poly.entity_id
_entity_poly.type
_entity_poly.pdbx_seq_one_letter_code
_entity_poly.pdbx_strand_id
1 'polypeptide(L)' 'MNHPKIQIKLLSAQAAELSQKATTAFKEQKFSQGQQFMAQAVAASKNCQLLIQEYKKATAQF' A
#
# COMPACT_ATOMS: atom_id res chain seq x y z
N MET A 1 -0.78 -4.97 -20.94
CA MET A 1 0.34 -4.21 -20.35
C MET A 1 -0.16 -3.50 -19.09
N ASN A 2 0.25 -3.95 -17.90
CA ASN A 2 -0.09 -3.27 -16.65
C ASN A 2 0.77 -2.01 -16.52
N HIS A 3 0.15 -0.84 -16.77
CA HIS A 3 0.84 0.44 -16.71
C HIS A 3 1.29 0.70 -15.25
N PRO A 4 2.55 1.04 -14.97
CA PRO A 4 3.06 1.25 -13.60
C PRO A 4 2.21 2.23 -12.79
N LYS A 5 1.71 3.29 -13.44
CA LYS A 5 0.73 4.22 -12.87
C LYS A 5 -0.56 3.57 -12.33
N ILE A 6 -1.09 2.55 -13.02
CA ILE A 6 -2.29 1.81 -12.58
C ILE A 6 -1.96 0.98 -11.33
N GLN A 7 -0.81 0.32 -11.32
CA GLN A 7 -0.39 -0.52 -10.19
C GLN A 7 -0.03 0.33 -8.96
N ILE A 8 0.56 1.51 -9.13
CA ILE A 8 0.76 2.50 -8.06
C ILE A 8 -0.58 2.90 -7.44
N LYS A 9 -1.58 3.25 -8.27
CA LYS A 9 -2.92 3.62 -7.79
C LYS A 9 -3.59 2.47 -7.03
N LEU A 10 -3.45 1.25 -7.52
CA LEU A 10 -4.02 0.06 -6.88
C LEU A 10 -3.38 -0.18 -5.51
N LEU A 11 -2.05 -0.17 -5.43
CA LEU A 11 -1.31 -0.40 -4.18
C LEU A 11 -1.57 0.73 -3.16
N SER A 12 -1.68 1.99 -3.62
CA SER A 12 -2.03 3.10 -2.73
C SER A 12 -3.45 2.99 -2.18
N ALA A 13 -4.42 2.60 -3.02
CA ALA A 13 -5.79 2.38 -2.60
C ALA A 13 -5.89 1.20 -1.60
N GLN A 14 -5.18 0.11 -1.88
CA GLN A 14 -5.12 -1.05 -1.00
C GLN A 14 -4.52 -0.70 0.37
N ALA A 15 -3.42 0.05 0.41
CA ALA A 15 -2.83 0.49 1.67
C ALA A 15 -3.79 1.37 2.49
N ALA A 16 -4.54 2.28 1.83
CA ALA A 16 -5.55 3.12 2.49
C ALA A 16 -6.71 2.29 3.07
N GLU A 17 -7.24 1.34 2.29
CA GLU A 17 -8.32 0.44 2.73
C GLU A 17 -7.88 -0.39 3.94
N LEU A 18 -6.68 -0.97 3.89
CA LEU A 18 -6.12 -1.76 5.00
C LEU A 18 -5.90 -0.90 6.25
N SER A 19 -5.46 0.35 6.09
CA SER A 19 -5.31 1.28 7.20
C SER A 19 -6.65 1.63 7.85
N GLN A 20 -7.71 1.77 7.04
CA GLN A 20 -9.06 1.98 7.54
C GLN A 20 -9.59 0.74 8.30
N LYS A 21 -9.38 -0.46 7.75
CA LYS A 21 -9.72 -1.73 8.43
C LYS A 21 -8.97 -1.89 9.75
N ALA A 22 -7.68 -1.54 9.80
CA ALA A 22 -6.90 -1.54 11.03
C ALA A 22 -7.49 -0.57 12.07
N THR A 23 -7.86 0.64 11.64
CA THR A 23 -8.50 1.64 12.51
C THR A 23 -9.81 1.13 13.09
N THR A 24 -10.66 0.51 12.28
CA THR A 24 -11.90 -0.10 12.74
C THR A 24 -11.64 -1.24 13.73
N ALA A 25 -10.69 -2.13 13.43
CA ALA A 25 -10.33 -3.22 14.33
C ALA A 25 -9.83 -2.71 15.71
N PHE A 26 -9.03 -1.64 15.74
CA PHE A 26 -8.60 -1.03 17.00
C PHE A 26 -9.75 -0.38 17.78
N LYS A 27 -10.70 0.28 17.10
CA LYS A 27 -11.91 0.82 17.74
C LYS A 27 -12.75 -0.28 18.38
N GLU A 28 -12.80 -1.45 17.75
CA GLU A 28 -13.49 -2.64 18.26
C GLU A 28 -12.63 -3.44 19.28
N GLN A 29 -11.49 -2.91 19.72
CA GLN A 29 -10.54 -3.56 20.64
C GLN A 29 -9.98 -4.90 20.11
N LYS A 30 -10.07 -5.15 18.80
CA LYS A 30 -9.50 -6.33 18.11
C LYS A 30 -8.04 -6.06 17.74
N PHE A 31 -7.18 -5.93 18.74
CA PHE A 31 -5.79 -5.50 18.55
C PHE A 31 -4.97 -6.39 17.62
N SER A 32 -5.07 -7.72 17.76
CA SER A 32 -4.34 -8.65 16.88
C SER A 32 -4.74 -8.48 15.40
N GLN A 33 -6.04 -8.34 15.13
CA GLN A 33 -6.54 -8.11 13.78
C GLN A 33 -6.12 -6.73 13.24
N GLY A 34 -6.14 -5.70 14.08
CA GLY A 34 -5.66 -4.36 13.72
C GLY A 34 -4.17 -4.36 13.35
N GLN A 35 -3.34 -5.08 14.11
CA GLN A 35 -1.92 -5.26 13.81
C GLN A 35 -1.69 -5.99 12.49
N GLN A 36 -2.47 -7.03 12.20
CA GLN A 36 -2.40 -7.74 10.91
C GLN A 36 -2.72 -6.81 9.73
N PHE A 37 -3.81 -6.04 9.81
CA PHE A 37 -4.16 -5.08 8.77
C PHE A 37 -3.11 -3.98 8.61
N MET A 38 -2.54 -3.49 9.71
CA MET A 38 -1.43 -2.54 9.69
C MET A 38 -0.19 -3.10 8.99
N ALA A 39 0.22 -4.34 9.30
CA ALA A 39 1.35 -4.99 8.64
C ALA A 39 1.13 -5.12 7.12
N GLN A 40 -0.09 -5.50 6.72
CA GLN A 40 -0.46 -5.57 5.30
C GLN A 40 -0.45 -4.19 4.64
N ALA A 41 -0.94 -3.15 5.31
CA ALA A 41 -0.91 -1.77 4.79
C ALA A 41 0.53 -1.31 4.55
N VAL A 42 1.43 -1.57 5.50
CA VAL A 42 2.87 -1.24 5.37
C VAL A 42 3.50 -1.97 4.19
N ALA A 43 3.19 -3.26 4.00
CA ALA A 43 3.68 -4.02 2.86
C ALA A 43 3.21 -3.42 1.52
N ALA A 44 1.93 -3.09 1.40
CA ALA A 44 1.37 -2.45 0.20
C ALA A 44 2.02 -1.07 -0.06
N SER A 45 2.24 -0.26 0.98
CA SER A 45 2.92 1.04 0.87
C SER A 45 4.37 0.88 0.41
N LYS A 46 5.12 -0.08 0.96
CA LYS A 46 6.51 -0.36 0.54
C LYS A 46 6.58 -0.77 -0.92
N ASN A 47 5.68 -1.67 -1.35
CA ASN A 47 5.61 -2.10 -2.75
C ASN A 47 5.27 -0.92 -3.68
N CYS A 48 4.34 -0.05 -3.26
CA CYS A 48 4.02 1.17 -4.01
C CYS A 48 5.24 2.09 -4.17
N GLN A 49 5.99 2.31 -3.08
CA GLN A 49 7.21 3.13 -3.09
C GLN A 49 8.27 2.56 -4.01
N LEU A 50 8.50 1.24 -3.97
CA LEU A 50 9.43 0.56 -4.88
C LEU A 50 9.02 0.78 -6.35
N LEU A 51 7.74 0.59 -6.67
CA LEU A 51 7.26 0.78 -8.04
C LEU A 51 7.39 2.23 -8.52
N ILE A 52 7.18 3.21 -7.64
CA ILE A 52 7.41 4.63 -7.95
C ILE A 52 8.89 4.87 -8.24
N GLN A 53 9.80 4.30 -7.46
CA GLN A 53 11.25 4.45 -7.66
C GLN A 53 11.69 3.82 -8.99
N GLU A 54 11.21 2.61 -9.30
CA GLU A 54 11.49 1.92 -10.56
C GLU A 54 10.95 2.71 -11.75
N TYR A 55 9.72 3.21 -11.67
CA TYR A 55 9.13 4.04 -12.71
C TYR A 55 9.95 5.32 -12.93
N LYS A 56 10.35 6.01 -11.86
CA LYS A 56 11.20 7.20 -11.97
C LYS A 56 12.54 6.92 -12.64
N LYS A 57 13.21 5.83 -12.26
CA LYS A 57 14.49 5.40 -12.87
C LYS A 57 14.32 5.13 -14.37
N ALA A 58 13.28 4.38 -14.75
CA ALA A 58 12.98 4.07 -16.14
C ALA A 58 12.69 5.34 -16.98
N THR A 59 12.03 6.33 -16.39
CA THR A 59 11.73 7.60 -17.08
C THR A 59 12.88 8.61 -17.08
N ALA A 60 13.90 8.44 -16.22
CA ALA A 60 15.04 9.36 -16.11
C ALA A 60 16.25 8.94 -16.97
N GLN A 61 16.20 7.78 -17.63
CA GLN A 61 17.26 7.26 -18.51
C GLN A 61 17.11 7.68 -19.98
N PHE A 62 16.36 8.73 -20.28
CA PHE A 62 16.20 9.31 -21.61
C PHE A 62 16.50 10.81 -21.59
#